data_AF-A0A918SA22-F1
#
_entry.id   AF-A0A918SA22-F1
#
_cell.length_a   1.000
_cell.length_b   1.000
_cell.length_c   1.000
_cell.angle_alpha   90.00
_cell.angle_beta   90.00
_cell.angle_gamma   90.00
#
_symmetry.space_group_name_H-M   'P 1'
#
loop_
_entity.id
_entity.type
_entity.pdbx_description
1 polymer ?
#
loop_
_entity_poly.entity_id
_entity_poly.type
_entity_poly.pdbx_seq_one_letter_code
_entity_poly.pdbx_strand_id
1 'polypeptide(L)'
;MVAIITADLVDSSLYEDDLLETVLNELKKEFNEIQHLYEAQDIRFNIFRGDSFQGIIKEPQNALRIALQIKAAVNQLQSGENKKNNRASSKVADFRMALGIGTIDFERDSISESNGQAFQFSGRTLDEMKNESQRTKIKTPVEEINEEFNTSFFLLDMLIEKWSTASAEVVYYSLKGLKEREIAEKLNISQSAVNQRKKASGWEAISRLVDRYEQVMEKNFGHG
;
A
#
# COMPACT_ATOMS: atom_id res chain seq x y z
N MET A 1 -1.48 19.32 -5.65
CA MET A 1 -1.89 18.23 -6.59
C MET A 1 -2.48 17.10 -5.76
N VAL A 2 -3.02 16.03 -6.37
CA VAL A 2 -3.48 14.85 -5.62
C VAL A 2 -2.70 13.60 -6.02
N ALA A 3 -2.84 12.55 -5.21
CA ALA A 3 -2.44 11.19 -5.57
C ALA A 3 -3.66 10.28 -5.77
N ILE A 4 -3.60 9.44 -6.80
CA ILE A 4 -4.52 8.33 -7.03
C ILE A 4 -3.75 7.02 -6.88
N ILE A 5 -4.22 6.15 -6.00
CA ILE A 5 -3.78 4.75 -5.92
C ILE A 5 -4.76 3.94 -6.76
N THR A 6 -4.29 3.16 -7.73
CA THR A 6 -5.12 2.13 -8.39
C THR A 6 -4.41 0.78 -8.22
N ALA A 7 -5.15 -0.23 -7.80
CA ALA A 7 -4.55 -1.51 -7.45
C ALA A 7 -5.46 -2.69 -7.81
N ASP A 8 -4.83 -3.80 -8.22
CA ASP A 8 -5.47 -5.07 -8.55
C ASP A 8 -4.83 -6.18 -7.70
N LEU A 9 -5.63 -7.09 -7.15
CA LEU A 9 -5.11 -8.29 -6.49
C LEU A 9 -4.34 -9.15 -7.49
N VAL A 10 -3.18 -9.64 -7.06
CA VAL A 10 -2.33 -10.51 -7.87
C VAL A 10 -2.94 -11.91 -7.91
N ASP A 11 -3.19 -12.40 -9.12
CA ASP A 11 -3.70 -13.74 -9.40
C ASP A 11 -5.00 -14.07 -8.65
N SER A 12 -5.85 -13.05 -8.41
CA SER A 12 -7.13 -13.13 -7.69
C SER A 12 -8.10 -14.18 -8.24
N SER A 13 -8.04 -14.45 -9.55
CA SER A 13 -8.85 -15.50 -10.19
C SER A 13 -8.54 -16.91 -9.71
N LEU A 14 -7.42 -17.10 -8.99
CA LEU A 14 -7.01 -18.37 -8.39
C LEU A 14 -7.38 -18.45 -6.90
N TYR A 15 -7.98 -17.41 -6.33
CA TYR A 15 -8.30 -17.39 -4.91
C TYR A 15 -9.59 -18.19 -4.67
N GLU A 16 -9.59 -18.97 -3.59
CA GLU A 16 -10.83 -19.52 -3.05
C GLU A 16 -11.73 -18.39 -2.54
N ASP A 17 -13.05 -18.58 -2.62
CA ASP A 17 -14.04 -17.55 -2.25
C ASP A 17 -13.84 -17.01 -0.82
N ASP A 18 -13.52 -17.88 0.14
CA ASP A 18 -13.25 -17.51 1.55
C ASP A 18 -12.00 -16.60 1.68
N LEU A 19 -10.97 -16.86 0.88
CA LEU A 19 -9.77 -16.03 0.89
C LEU A 19 -10.06 -14.65 0.31
N LEU A 20 -10.77 -14.59 -0.82
CA LEU A 20 -11.16 -13.33 -1.43
C LEU A 20 -12.05 -12.51 -0.50
N GLU A 21 -13.04 -13.13 0.14
CA GLU A 21 -13.90 -12.47 1.12
C GLU A 21 -13.10 -11.94 2.31
N THR A 22 -12.16 -12.72 2.84
CA THR A 22 -11.26 -12.31 3.91
C THR A 22 -10.46 -11.06 3.52
N VAL A 23 -9.89 -11.04 2.32
CA VAL A 23 -9.13 -9.89 1.80
C VAL A 23 -10.01 -8.66 1.66
N LEU A 24 -11.21 -8.79 1.09
CA LEU A 24 -12.14 -7.66 0.91
C LEU A 24 -12.62 -7.09 2.25
N ASN A 25 -12.83 -7.94 3.25
CA ASN A 25 -13.21 -7.49 4.59
C ASN A 25 -12.07 -6.75 5.29
N GLU A 26 -10.83 -7.23 5.16
CA GLU A 26 -9.66 -6.50 5.70
C GLU A 26 -9.46 -5.16 4.99
N LEU A 27 -9.66 -5.09 3.66
CA LEU A 27 -9.58 -3.82 2.92
C LEU A 27 -10.62 -2.81 3.39
N LYS A 28 -11.89 -3.21 3.52
CA LYS A 28 -12.95 -2.32 3.98
C LYS A 28 -12.65 -1.76 5.37
N LYS A 29 -12.16 -2.62 6.27
CA LYS A 29 -11.72 -2.22 7.61
C LYS A 29 -10.56 -1.22 7.52
N GLU A 30 -9.54 -1.54 6.74
CA GLU A 30 -8.36 -0.70 6.60
C GLU A 30 -8.68 0.66 5.97
N PHE A 31 -9.56 0.70 4.96
CA PHE A 31 -10.03 1.95 4.37
C PHE A 31 -10.73 2.82 5.41
N ASN A 32 -11.64 2.26 6.20
CA ASN A 32 -12.31 3.01 7.28
C ASN A 32 -11.31 3.58 8.29
N GLU A 33 -10.30 2.78 8.69
CA GLU A 33 -9.27 3.23 9.62
C GLU A 33 -8.40 4.36 9.04
N ILE A 34 -7.99 4.25 7.77
CA ILE A 34 -7.23 5.30 7.07
C ILE A 34 -8.08 6.57 6.94
N GLN A 35 -9.34 6.46 6.50
CA GLN A 35 -10.23 7.61 6.34
C GLN A 35 -10.46 8.34 7.66
N HIS A 36 -10.57 7.62 8.77
CA HIS A 36 -10.66 8.23 10.10
C HIS A 36 -9.33 8.88 10.54
N LEU A 37 -8.18 8.24 10.28
CA LEU A 37 -6.87 8.80 10.66
C LEU A 37 -6.54 10.08 9.88
N TYR A 38 -6.99 10.17 8.63
CA TYR A 38 -6.77 11.29 7.72
C TYR A 38 -8.06 12.05 7.42
N GLU A 39 -8.99 12.15 8.38
CA GLU A 39 -10.33 12.72 8.19
C GLU A 39 -10.28 14.14 7.59
N ALA A 40 -9.29 14.94 8.00
CA ALA A 40 -9.08 16.29 7.49
C ALA A 40 -8.57 16.37 6.03
N GLN A 41 -8.14 15.25 5.43
CA GLN A 41 -7.48 15.21 4.12
C GLN A 41 -8.36 14.60 3.01
N ASP A 42 -9.65 14.37 3.28
CA ASP A 42 -10.65 13.87 2.33
C ASP A 42 -10.13 12.69 1.49
N ILE A 43 -9.68 11.66 2.19
CA ILE A 43 -9.25 10.40 1.59
C ILE A 43 -10.48 9.56 1.29
N ARG A 44 -10.57 9.04 0.07
CA ARG A 44 -11.71 8.23 -0.38
C ARG A 44 -11.23 6.98 -1.08
N PHE A 45 -11.83 5.84 -0.77
CA PHE A 45 -11.54 4.57 -1.44
C PHE A 45 -12.81 4.00 -2.06
N ASN A 46 -12.64 3.29 -3.19
CA ASN A 46 -13.70 2.55 -3.84
C ASN A 46 -13.17 1.22 -4.35
N ILE A 47 -13.86 0.13 -3.98
CA ILE A 47 -13.61 -1.20 -4.53
C ILE A 47 -14.44 -1.34 -5.80
N PHE A 48 -13.84 -1.88 -6.86
CA PHE A 48 -14.52 -2.14 -8.12
C PHE A 48 -14.07 -3.49 -8.69
N ARG A 49 -14.87 -4.07 -9.59
CA ARG A 49 -14.62 -5.39 -10.23
C ARG A 49 -14.46 -6.59 -9.29
N GLY A 50 -14.55 -6.40 -7.98
CA GLY A 50 -14.51 -7.45 -6.96
C GLY A 50 -13.12 -7.73 -6.40
N ASP A 51 -12.06 -7.29 -7.07
CA ASP A 51 -10.67 -7.55 -6.71
C ASP A 51 -9.73 -6.35 -6.92
N SER A 52 -10.27 -5.23 -7.40
CA SER A 52 -9.55 -3.97 -7.61
C SER A 52 -10.03 -2.90 -6.64
N PHE A 53 -9.16 -1.94 -6.32
CA PHE A 53 -9.57 -0.71 -5.65
C PHE A 53 -8.88 0.52 -6.23
N GLN A 54 -9.52 1.68 -6.01
CA GLN A 54 -8.96 2.98 -6.28
C GLN A 54 -9.09 3.87 -5.05
N GLY A 55 -8.05 4.62 -4.73
CA GLY A 55 -8.00 5.57 -3.63
C GLY A 55 -7.63 6.97 -4.10
N ILE A 56 -8.36 7.99 -3.66
CA ILE A 56 -8.01 9.40 -3.83
C ILE A 56 -7.38 9.89 -2.52
N ILE A 57 -6.21 10.51 -2.62
CA ILE A 57 -5.48 11.08 -1.49
C ILE A 57 -5.12 12.52 -1.87
N LYS A 58 -5.72 13.50 -1.18
CA LYS A 58 -5.52 14.92 -1.53
C LYS A 58 -4.11 15.42 -1.28
N GLU A 59 -3.41 14.82 -0.32
CA GLU A 59 -2.03 15.14 0.05
C GLU A 59 -1.07 14.07 -0.50
N PRO A 60 -0.42 14.31 -1.66
CA PRO A 60 0.37 13.30 -2.37
C PRO A 60 1.48 12.65 -1.55
N GLN A 61 2.05 13.40 -0.60
CA GLN A 61 3.10 12.95 0.32
C GLN A 61 2.69 11.72 1.12
N ASN A 62 1.40 11.54 1.43
CA ASN A 62 0.92 10.42 2.22
C ASN A 62 0.70 9.13 1.39
N ALA A 63 0.76 9.23 0.05
CA ALA A 63 0.30 8.16 -0.82
C ALA A 63 1.10 6.85 -0.71
N LEU A 64 2.44 6.92 -0.66
CA LEU A 64 3.26 5.72 -0.51
C LEU A 64 3.05 5.04 0.84
N ARG A 65 2.98 5.81 1.93
CA ARG A 65 2.74 5.26 3.27
C ARG A 65 1.41 4.53 3.33
N ILE A 66 0.35 5.15 2.80
CA ILE A 66 -0.99 4.57 2.73
C ILE A 66 -1.00 3.31 1.85
N ALA A 67 -0.37 3.36 0.67
CA ALA A 67 -0.27 2.19 -0.22
C ALA A 67 0.42 1.01 0.48
N LEU A 68 1.55 1.26 1.14
CA LEU A 68 2.28 0.24 1.90
C LEU A 68 1.50 -0.28 3.10
N GLN A 69 0.72 0.58 3.77
CA GLN A 69 -0.11 0.17 4.90
C GLN A 69 -1.20 -0.80 4.45
N ILE A 70 -1.90 -0.49 3.34
CA ILE A 70 -2.90 -1.39 2.73
C ILE A 70 -2.24 -2.71 2.31
N LYS A 71 -1.08 -2.64 1.64
CA LYS A 71 -0.34 -3.83 1.19
C LYS A 71 0.08 -4.71 2.37
N ALA A 72 0.61 -4.11 3.45
CA ALA A 72 1.02 -4.82 4.66
C ALA A 72 -0.18 -5.43 5.39
N ALA A 73 -1.33 -4.74 5.41
CA ALA A 73 -2.58 -5.24 5.99
C ALA A 73 -3.07 -6.54 5.30
N VAL A 74 -2.88 -6.63 3.99
CA VAL A 74 -3.23 -7.83 3.20
C VAL A 74 -2.15 -8.90 3.31
N ASN A 75 -0.87 -8.53 3.26
CA ASN A 75 0.24 -9.48 3.32
C ASN A 75 0.39 -10.17 4.70
N GLN A 76 -0.14 -9.58 5.79
CA GLN A 76 -0.18 -10.22 7.11
C GLN A 76 -1.29 -11.27 7.25
N LEU A 77 -2.23 -11.35 6.30
CA LEU A 77 -3.32 -12.33 6.35
C LEU A 77 -2.78 -13.75 6.28
N GLN A 78 -3.49 -14.66 6.94
CA GLN A 78 -3.18 -16.08 6.97
C GLN A 78 -4.38 -16.89 6.47
N SER A 79 -4.12 -17.85 5.59
CA SER A 79 -5.10 -18.86 5.20
C SER A 79 -5.32 -19.90 6.32
N GLY A 80 -6.51 -20.51 6.36
CA GLY A 80 -6.98 -21.41 7.42
C GLY A 80 -6.06 -22.60 7.71
N GLU A 81 -5.36 -23.15 6.72
CA GLU A 81 -4.37 -24.23 6.96
C GLU A 81 -3.09 -23.74 7.65
N ASN A 82 -2.67 -22.50 7.37
CA ASN A 82 -1.47 -21.90 7.95
C ASN A 82 -1.67 -21.48 9.41
N LYS A 83 -2.90 -21.08 9.79
CA LYS A 83 -3.27 -20.78 11.18
C LYS A 83 -3.09 -21.98 12.12
N LYS A 84 -3.27 -23.22 11.63
CA LYS A 84 -3.22 -24.43 12.44
C LYS A 84 -1.80 -24.91 12.76
N ASN A 85 -0.82 -24.59 11.91
CA ASN A 85 0.51 -25.19 11.98
C ASN A 85 1.60 -24.27 12.54
N ASN A 86 1.29 -23.00 12.91
CA ASN A 86 2.25 -22.00 13.41
C ASN A 86 3.54 -21.91 12.58
N ARG A 87 3.49 -22.29 11.29
CA ARG A 87 4.62 -22.16 10.38
C ARG A 87 4.66 -20.72 9.91
N ALA A 88 5.86 -20.15 9.90
CA ALA A 88 6.14 -18.86 9.29
C ALA A 88 5.54 -18.85 7.89
N SER A 89 4.39 -18.19 7.75
CA SER A 89 3.51 -18.36 6.60
C SER A 89 4.02 -17.46 5.48
N SER A 90 4.08 -18.01 4.27
CA SER A 90 4.18 -17.20 3.06
C SER A 90 2.95 -16.32 2.94
N LYS A 91 3.10 -15.16 2.29
CA LYS A 91 1.98 -14.30 1.91
C LYS A 91 0.95 -15.12 1.13
N VAL A 92 -0.33 -14.95 1.46
CA VAL A 92 -1.44 -15.63 0.77
C VAL A 92 -2.14 -14.73 -0.24
N ALA A 93 -1.94 -13.43 -0.14
CA ALA A 93 -2.48 -12.43 -1.05
C ALA A 93 -1.52 -11.24 -1.16
N ASP A 94 -1.51 -10.59 -2.32
CA ASP A 94 -0.75 -9.36 -2.56
C ASP A 94 -1.42 -8.52 -3.65
N PHE A 95 -1.08 -7.23 -3.69
CA PHE A 95 -1.57 -6.27 -4.66
C PHE A 95 -0.50 -5.85 -5.66
N ARG A 96 -0.90 -5.59 -6.89
CA ARG A 96 -0.16 -4.71 -7.80
C ARG A 96 -0.74 -3.31 -7.65
N MET A 97 0.10 -2.30 -7.38
CA MET A 97 -0.32 -0.93 -7.09
C MET A 97 0.40 0.08 -7.98
N ALA A 98 -0.37 0.99 -8.57
CA ALA A 98 0.14 2.14 -9.31
C ALA A 98 -0.28 3.45 -8.63
N LEU A 99 0.69 4.33 -8.41
CA LEU A 99 0.49 5.68 -7.88
C LEU A 99 0.50 6.69 -9.03
N GLY A 100 -0.58 7.44 -9.22
CA GLY A 100 -0.65 8.54 -10.18
C GLY A 100 -0.71 9.87 -9.45
N ILE A 101 0.26 10.75 -9.68
CA ILE A 101 0.30 12.10 -9.08
C ILE A 101 -0.01 13.13 -10.16
N GLY A 102 -0.95 14.04 -9.92
CA GLY A 102 -1.32 15.04 -10.92
C GLY A 102 -2.53 15.89 -10.52
N THR A 103 -3.11 16.57 -11.51
CA THR A 103 -4.36 17.32 -11.34
C THR A 103 -5.58 16.40 -11.35
N ILE A 104 -6.65 16.84 -10.69
CA ILE A 104 -8.03 16.38 -10.94
C ILE A 104 -8.70 17.49 -11.75
N ASP A 105 -9.31 17.13 -12.87
CA ASP A 105 -10.00 18.08 -13.73
C ASP A 105 -11.49 18.15 -13.38
N PHE A 106 -12.09 17.02 -12.97
CA PHE A 106 -13.46 16.94 -12.48
C PHE A 106 -13.54 15.98 -11.28
N GLU A 107 -13.93 16.51 -10.13
CA GLU A 107 -14.24 15.73 -8.93
C GLU A 107 -15.76 15.52 -8.87
N ARG A 108 -16.21 14.26 -8.91
CA ARG A 108 -17.62 13.89 -8.70
C ARG A 108 -17.79 13.11 -7.39
N ASP A 109 -19.03 12.92 -6.98
CA ASP A 109 -19.39 12.17 -5.77
C ASP A 109 -18.83 10.74 -5.79
N SER A 110 -18.78 10.10 -6.98
CA SER A 110 -18.16 8.78 -7.17
C SER A 110 -16.74 8.89 -7.74
N ILE A 111 -15.80 8.15 -7.14
CA ILE A 111 -14.40 8.07 -7.60
C ILE A 111 -14.33 7.59 -9.06
N SER A 112 -15.19 6.64 -9.43
CA SER A 112 -15.25 6.05 -10.77
C SER A 112 -15.66 7.02 -11.89
N GLU A 113 -16.29 8.15 -11.55
CA GLU A 113 -16.68 9.18 -12.52
C GLU A 113 -15.75 10.41 -12.50
N SER A 114 -14.78 10.43 -11.58
CA SER A 114 -13.78 11.49 -11.52
C SER A 114 -12.71 11.29 -12.58
N ASN A 115 -12.16 12.38 -13.11
CA ASN A 115 -11.15 12.33 -14.16
C ASN A 115 -10.07 13.39 -13.94
N GLY A 116 -8.90 13.15 -14.52
CA GLY A 116 -7.77 14.05 -14.45
C GLY A 116 -6.47 13.32 -14.73
N GLN A 117 -5.39 14.10 -14.80
CA GLN A 117 -4.05 13.58 -15.06
C GLN A 117 -3.65 12.48 -14.07
N ALA A 118 -3.96 12.65 -12.78
CA ALA A 118 -3.61 11.67 -11.75
C ALA A 118 -4.29 10.30 -11.97
N PHE A 119 -5.58 10.29 -12.36
CA PHE A 119 -6.32 9.08 -12.69
C PHE A 119 -5.79 8.39 -13.95
N GLN A 120 -5.47 9.17 -14.98
CA GLN A 120 -4.90 8.62 -16.22
C GLN A 120 -3.53 7.99 -15.98
N PHE A 121 -2.70 8.62 -15.15
CA PHE A 121 -1.40 8.09 -14.75
C PHE A 121 -1.53 6.78 -13.98
N SER A 122 -2.32 6.74 -12.91
CA SER A 122 -2.45 5.51 -12.11
C SER A 122 -3.05 4.36 -12.93
N GLY A 123 -4.09 4.62 -13.73
CA GLY A 123 -4.77 3.61 -14.54
C GLY A 123 -3.87 3.02 -15.63
N ARG A 124 -3.24 3.86 -16.45
CA ARG A 124 -2.35 3.39 -17.53
C ARG A 124 -1.13 2.65 -16.99
N THR A 125 -0.53 3.17 -15.92
CA THR A 125 0.61 2.50 -15.28
C THR A 125 0.22 1.13 -14.72
N LEU A 126 -0.96 0.99 -14.11
CA LEU A 126 -1.41 -0.33 -13.64
C LEU A 126 -1.61 -1.32 -14.79
N ASP A 127 -2.16 -0.87 -15.92
CA ASP A 127 -2.33 -1.71 -17.12
C ASP A 127 -0.98 -2.14 -17.72
N GLU A 128 -0.01 -1.24 -17.79
CA GLU A 128 1.36 -1.55 -18.26
C GLU A 128 2.04 -2.60 -17.37
N MET A 129 1.89 -2.48 -16.05
CA MET A 129 2.48 -3.39 -15.07
C MET A 129 1.95 -4.83 -15.16
N LYS A 130 0.83 -5.10 -15.86
CA LYS A 130 0.28 -6.46 -16.00
C LYS A 130 1.28 -7.43 -16.65
N ASN A 131 2.14 -6.92 -17.52
CA ASN A 131 3.17 -7.69 -18.22
C ASN A 131 4.54 -7.64 -17.52
N GLU A 132 4.61 -7.09 -16.31
CA GLU A 132 5.84 -6.90 -15.56
C GLU A 132 5.81 -7.62 -14.20
N SER A 133 6.99 -7.93 -13.69
CA SER A 133 7.17 -8.48 -12.34
C SER A 133 7.04 -7.41 -11.24
N GLN A 134 7.20 -6.13 -11.58
CA GLN A 134 7.11 -5.03 -10.64
C GLN A 134 5.67 -4.91 -10.11
N ARG A 135 5.54 -4.78 -8.79
CA ARG A 135 4.27 -4.71 -8.05
C ARG A 135 3.93 -3.32 -7.58
N THR A 136 4.88 -2.39 -7.59
CA THR A 136 4.67 -1.00 -7.19
C THR A 136 5.32 -0.05 -8.20
N LYS A 137 4.55 0.87 -8.79
CA LYS A 137 5.06 1.96 -9.65
C LYS A 137 4.40 3.29 -9.36
N ILE A 138 5.06 4.36 -9.80
CA ILE A 138 4.55 5.72 -9.77
C ILE A 138 4.68 6.39 -11.13
N LYS A 139 3.70 7.23 -11.49
CA LYS A 139 3.79 8.18 -12.58
C LYS A 139 3.33 9.57 -12.11
N THR A 140 4.16 10.56 -12.39
CA THR A 140 3.96 11.98 -12.13
C THR A 140 4.25 12.78 -13.40
N PRO A 141 3.96 14.09 -13.44
CA PRO A 141 4.32 14.96 -14.56
C PRO A 141 5.83 15.22 -14.67
N VAL A 142 6.61 14.86 -13.64
CA VAL A 142 8.06 15.13 -13.55
C VAL A 142 8.83 13.83 -13.73
N GLU A 143 9.56 13.71 -14.83
CA GLU A 143 10.19 12.43 -15.19
C GLU A 143 11.32 12.01 -14.24
N GLU A 144 12.10 12.97 -13.73
CA GLU A 144 13.17 12.68 -12.75
C GLU A 144 12.63 12.02 -11.47
N ILE A 145 11.44 12.46 -11.00
CA ILE A 145 10.76 11.86 -9.85
C ILE A 145 10.27 10.44 -10.19
N ASN A 146 9.80 10.22 -11.43
CA ASN A 146 9.38 8.90 -11.90
C ASN A 146 10.57 7.93 -11.89
N GLU A 147 11.73 8.34 -12.41
CA GLU A 147 12.93 7.52 -12.45
C GLU A 147 13.47 7.21 -11.05
N GLU A 148 13.54 8.21 -10.16
CA GLU A 148 13.99 8.05 -8.77
C GLU A 148 13.16 6.98 -8.04
N PHE A 149 11.83 7.13 -8.05
CA PHE A 149 10.97 6.28 -7.26
C PHE A 149 10.66 4.95 -7.92
N ASN A 150 10.52 4.85 -9.25
CA ASN A 150 10.34 3.54 -9.87
C ASN A 150 11.57 2.64 -9.71
N THR A 151 12.78 3.21 -9.73
CA THR A 151 14.01 2.47 -9.39
C THR A 151 13.99 2.00 -7.93
N SER A 152 13.62 2.91 -7.02
CA SER A 152 13.54 2.58 -5.59
C SER A 152 12.43 1.57 -5.27
N PHE A 153 11.30 1.66 -5.97
CA PHE A 153 10.15 0.77 -5.80
C PHE A 153 10.43 -0.63 -6.32
N PHE A 154 11.26 -0.76 -7.36
CA PHE A 154 11.74 -2.05 -7.79
C PHE A 154 12.54 -2.76 -6.68
N LEU A 155 13.40 -2.03 -5.97
CA LEU A 155 14.13 -2.58 -4.81
C LEU A 155 13.20 -2.87 -3.62
N LEU A 156 12.24 -1.99 -3.36
CA LEU A 156 11.20 -2.16 -2.35
C LEU A 156 10.38 -3.44 -2.58
N ASP A 157 9.95 -3.70 -3.81
CA ASP A 157 9.22 -4.92 -4.17
C ASP A 157 10.04 -6.18 -3.86
N MET A 158 11.36 -6.15 -4.10
CA MET A 158 12.25 -7.27 -3.74
C MET A 158 12.37 -7.52 -2.23
N LEU A 159 12.15 -6.49 -1.39
CA LEU A 159 12.06 -6.65 0.06
C LEU A 159 10.70 -7.20 0.48
N ILE A 160 9.61 -6.63 -0.06
CA ILE A 160 8.24 -7.02 0.25
C ILE A 160 7.98 -8.47 -0.18
N GLU A 161 8.58 -8.93 -1.27
CA GLU A 161 8.44 -10.31 -1.72
C GLU A 161 8.98 -11.33 -0.72
N LYS A 162 9.96 -10.93 0.09
CA LYS A 162 10.57 -11.78 1.11
C LYS A 162 9.88 -11.71 2.47
N TRP A 163 8.84 -10.90 2.62
CA TRP A 163 8.12 -10.81 3.89
C TRP A 163 7.44 -12.13 4.22
N SER A 164 7.63 -12.58 5.45
CA SER A 164 6.67 -13.49 6.10
C SER A 164 5.45 -12.70 6.58
N THR A 165 4.37 -13.40 6.89
CA THR A 165 3.19 -12.81 7.54
C THR A 165 3.56 -12.04 8.82
N ALA A 166 4.47 -12.58 9.62
CA ALA A 166 4.98 -11.96 10.84
C ALA A 166 5.80 -10.67 10.57
N SER A 167 6.54 -10.62 9.46
CA SER A 167 7.23 -9.40 9.03
C SER A 167 6.25 -8.34 8.58
N ALA A 168 5.27 -8.71 7.74
CA ALA A 168 4.22 -7.82 7.27
C ALA A 168 3.42 -7.21 8.42
N GLU A 169 3.10 -8.01 9.44
CA GLU A 169 2.38 -7.59 10.65
C GLU A 169 3.13 -6.49 11.43
N VAL A 170 4.45 -6.63 11.61
CA VAL A 170 5.26 -5.61 12.29
C VAL A 170 5.43 -4.36 11.43
N VAL A 171 5.58 -4.51 10.12
CA VAL A 171 5.65 -3.39 9.18
C VAL A 171 4.33 -2.62 9.17
N TYR A 172 3.19 -3.31 9.15
CA TYR A 172 1.85 -2.72 9.21
C TYR A 172 1.70 -1.78 10.40
N TYR A 173 2.03 -2.23 11.61
CA TYR A 173 1.96 -1.35 12.78
C TYR A 173 3.01 -0.24 12.81
N SER A 174 4.19 -0.50 12.25
CA SER A 174 5.23 0.53 12.13
C SER A 174 4.82 1.65 11.17
N LEU A 175 4.11 1.34 10.07
CA LEU A 175 3.55 2.33 9.13
C LEU A 175 2.50 3.21 9.80
N LYS A 176 1.75 2.67 10.77
CA LYS A 176 0.77 3.39 11.61
C LYS A 176 1.41 4.22 12.73
N GLY A 177 2.73 4.27 12.81
CA GLY A 177 3.47 5.09 13.76
C GLY A 177 3.61 4.49 15.17
N LEU A 178 3.25 3.23 15.37
CA LEU A 178 3.43 2.57 16.67
C LEU A 178 4.91 2.33 16.95
N LYS A 179 5.31 2.55 18.21
CA LYS A 179 6.65 2.25 18.73
C LYS A 179 6.78 0.76 19.02
N GLU A 180 8.01 0.26 19.11
CA GLU A 180 8.28 -1.18 19.26
C GLU A 180 7.60 -1.81 20.48
N ARG A 181 7.48 -1.06 21.58
CA ARG A 181 6.78 -1.52 22.80
C ARG A 181 5.29 -1.68 22.56
N GLU A 182 4.66 -0.74 21.86
CA GLU A 182 3.23 -0.77 21.53
C GLU A 182 2.93 -1.91 20.55
N ILE A 183 3.82 -2.15 19.59
CA ILE A 183 3.74 -3.30 18.67
C ILE A 183 3.87 -4.61 19.46
N ALA A 184 4.84 -4.70 20.38
CA ALA A 184 5.06 -5.89 21.20
C ALA A 184 3.82 -6.25 22.04
N GLU A 185 3.20 -5.25 22.66
CA GLU A 185 1.95 -5.40 23.41
C GLU A 185 0.80 -5.84 22.49
N LYS A 186 0.62 -5.18 21.34
CA LYS A 186 -0.47 -5.47 20.40
C LYS A 186 -0.38 -6.86 19.79
N LEU A 187 0.84 -7.38 19.62
CA LEU A 187 1.13 -8.69 19.05
C LEU A 187 1.34 -9.78 20.10
N ASN A 188 1.35 -9.42 21.38
CA ASN A 188 1.68 -10.33 22.48
C ASN A 188 3.01 -11.08 22.26
N ILE A 189 4.06 -10.34 21.86
CA ILE A 189 5.43 -10.84 21.68
C ILE A 189 6.44 -9.95 22.42
N SER A 190 7.70 -10.35 22.49
CA SER A 190 8.74 -9.49 23.09
C SER A 190 9.14 -8.35 22.15
N GLN A 191 9.58 -7.22 22.72
CA GLN A 191 10.17 -6.11 21.95
C GLN A 191 11.38 -6.59 21.12
N SER A 192 12.17 -7.54 21.64
CA SER A 192 13.26 -8.16 20.89
C SER A 192 12.77 -8.89 19.64
N ALA A 193 11.62 -9.58 19.72
CA ALA A 193 11.01 -10.24 18.58
C ALA A 193 10.50 -9.22 17.53
N VAL A 194 9.93 -8.10 17.98
CA VAL A 194 9.57 -6.97 17.09
C VAL A 194 10.81 -6.46 16.34
N ASN A 195 11.90 -6.18 17.05
CA ASN A 195 13.15 -5.71 16.44
C ASN A 195 13.72 -6.71 15.42
N GLN A 196 13.69 -7.99 15.73
CA GLN A 196 14.13 -9.04 14.81
C GLN A 196 13.28 -9.06 13.53
N ARG A 197 11.95 -8.95 13.65
CA ARG A 197 11.02 -8.87 12.51
C ARG A 197 11.22 -7.59 11.69
N LYS A 198 11.44 -6.43 12.32
CA LYS A 198 11.81 -5.17 11.62
C LYS A 198 13.08 -5.35 10.81
N LYS A 199 14.12 -5.96 11.39
CA LYS A 199 15.36 -6.26 10.66
C LYS A 199 15.13 -7.22 9.50
N ALA A 200 14.37 -8.30 9.70
CA ALA A 200 14.09 -9.29 8.66
C ALA A 200 13.26 -8.72 7.50
N SER A 201 12.33 -7.80 7.78
CA SER A 201 11.50 -7.13 6.77
C SER A 201 12.22 -6.02 5.99
N GLY A 202 13.41 -5.58 6.45
CA GLY A 202 14.09 -4.42 5.89
C GLY A 202 13.45 -3.09 6.29
N TRP A 203 12.70 -3.03 7.40
CA TRP A 203 11.91 -1.86 7.79
C TRP A 203 12.69 -0.55 7.79
N GLU A 204 13.95 -0.54 8.25
CA GLU A 204 14.73 0.69 8.29
C GLU A 204 14.90 1.30 6.88
N ALA A 205 15.20 0.48 5.87
CA ALA A 205 15.32 0.93 4.49
C ALA A 205 13.97 1.43 3.95
N ILE A 206 12.88 0.71 4.25
CA ILE A 206 11.53 1.09 3.85
C ILE A 206 11.13 2.43 4.47
N SER A 207 11.38 2.62 5.78
CA SER A 207 11.05 3.87 6.47
C SER A 207 11.77 5.06 5.85
N ARG A 208 13.07 4.93 5.54
CA ARG A 208 13.83 6.00 4.87
C ARG A 208 13.30 6.31 3.47
N LEU A 209 12.85 5.29 2.73
CA LEU A 209 12.24 5.48 1.42
C LEU A 209 10.91 6.23 1.54
N VAL A 210 10.08 5.88 2.53
CA VAL A 210 8.82 6.59 2.80
C VAL A 210 9.08 8.04 3.18
N ASP A 211 10.04 8.31 4.08
CA ASP A 211 10.40 9.67 4.47
C ASP A 211 10.92 10.48 3.27
N ARG A 212 11.74 9.87 2.41
CA ARG A 212 12.23 10.50 1.18
C ARG A 212 11.08 10.80 0.21
N TYR A 213 10.15 9.86 0.06
CA TYR A 213 8.95 10.05 -0.75
C TYR A 213 8.14 11.25 -0.27
N GLU A 214 7.82 11.28 1.03
CA GLU A 214 7.07 12.37 1.66
C GLU A 214 7.73 13.73 1.39
N GLN A 215 9.04 13.84 1.61
CA GLN A 215 9.80 15.07 1.36
C GLN A 215 9.77 15.52 -0.10
N VAL A 216 9.93 14.61 -1.06
CA VAL A 216 9.92 14.95 -2.49
C VAL A 216 8.52 15.36 -2.94
N MET A 217 7.49 14.63 -2.50
CA MET A 217 6.12 14.94 -2.86
C MET A 217 5.66 16.27 -2.27
N GLU A 218 5.95 16.53 -0.99
CA GLU A 218 5.64 17.81 -0.34
C GLU A 218 6.30 18.97 -1.09
N LYS A 219 7.61 18.86 -1.39
CA LYS A 219 8.37 19.92 -2.06
C LYS A 219 7.87 20.24 -3.47
N ASN A 220 7.43 19.24 -4.24
CA ASN A 220 7.10 19.41 -5.66
C ASN A 220 5.60 19.48 -5.95
N PHE A 221 4.77 18.92 -5.08
CA PHE A 221 3.35 18.71 -5.32
C PHE A 221 2.44 19.05 -4.13
N GLY A 222 3.03 19.35 -2.96
CA GLY A 222 2.33 19.83 -1.77
C GLY A 222 1.70 21.21 -2.00
N HIS A 223 0.73 21.53 -1.15
CA HIS A 223 0.09 22.84 -1.16
C HIS A 223 1.00 23.84 -0.42
N GLY A 224 1.70 24.69 -1.19
CA GLY A 224 2.46 25.82 -0.64
C GLY A 224 1.58 26.88 -0.01
#